data_AF-A0A5Q0GVB9-F1
#
_entry.id   AF-A0A5Q0GVB9-F1
#
_cell.length_a   1.000
_cell.length_b   1.000
_cell.length_c   1.000
_cell.angle_alpha   90.00
_cell.angle_beta   90.00
_cell.angle_gamma   90.00
#
_symmetry.space_group_name_H-M   'P 1'
#
loop_
_entity.id
_entity.type
_entity.pdbx_description
1 polymer ?
#
loop_
_entity_poly.entity_id
_entity_poly.type
_entity_poly.pdbx_seq_one_letter_code
_entity_poly.pdbx_strand_id
1 'polypeptide(L)'
;MAGVIVYEPDDESEVEGLPWAVTFEASAGEDWAPFVCGPYERDEAVRLAEEVLAGGRGVTAVVEPLLPLREAADVLATIEELREEG
;
A
#
# COMPACT_ATOMS: atom_id res chain seq x y z
N MET A 1 -9.09 9.58 9.88
CA MET A 1 -9.97 8.40 9.78
C MET A 1 -9.03 7.20 9.81
N ALA A 2 -9.20 6.27 10.77
CA ALA A 2 -8.42 5.02 10.81
C ALA A 2 -9.19 3.97 10.02
N GLY A 3 -8.51 3.12 9.26
CA GLY A 3 -9.16 2.13 8.39
C GLY A 3 -8.18 1.29 7.59
N VAL A 4 -8.70 0.22 6.99
CA VAL A 4 -8.01 -0.55 5.96
C VAL A 4 -8.54 -0.11 4.60
N ILE A 5 -7.64 0.28 3.71
CA ILE A 5 -7.92 0.63 2.32
C ILE A 5 -7.30 -0.47 1.48
N VAL A 6 -8.10 -1.19 0.71
CA VAL A 6 -7.61 -2.28 -0.15
C VAL A 6 -7.79 -1.84 -1.59
N TYR A 7 -6.74 -1.98 -2.40
CA TYR A 7 -6.83 -1.79 -3.84
C TYR A 7 -7.76 -2.85 -4.45
N GLU A 8 -8.74 -2.39 -5.23
CA GLU A 8 -9.67 -3.24 -5.98
C GLU A 8 -9.40 -3.03 -7.48
N PRO A 9 -8.82 -4.01 -8.19
CA PRO A 9 -8.63 -3.92 -9.64
C PRO A 9 -9.99 -4.02 -10.35
N ASP A 10 -10.07 -3.45 -11.55
CA ASP A 10 -11.23 -3.62 -12.42
C ASP A 10 -11.33 -5.06 -12.95
N ASP A 11 -10.19 -5.72 -13.20
CA ASP A 11 -10.10 -7.13 -13.56
C ASP A 11 -9.08 -7.87 -12.66
N GLU A 12 -9.51 -8.95 -12.00
CA GLU A 12 -8.66 -9.70 -11.05
C GLU A 12 -7.40 -10.27 -11.72
N SER A 13 -7.42 -10.49 -13.03
CA SER A 13 -6.26 -10.97 -13.78
C SER A 13 -5.12 -9.94 -13.86
N GLU A 14 -5.39 -8.66 -13.64
CA GLU A 14 -4.38 -7.58 -13.64
C GLU A 14 -3.41 -7.70 -12.45
N VAL A 15 -3.88 -8.30 -11.37
CA VAL A 15 -3.13 -8.45 -10.11
C VAL A 15 -2.84 -9.91 -9.74
N GLU A 16 -3.27 -10.85 -10.59
CA GLU A 16 -3.09 -12.27 -10.35
C GLU A 16 -1.59 -12.63 -10.27
N GLY A 17 -1.20 -13.21 -9.14
CA GLY A 17 0.19 -13.61 -8.88
C GLY A 17 1.16 -12.45 -8.59
N LEU A 18 0.69 -11.20 -8.54
CA LEU A 18 1.52 -10.08 -8.08
C LEU A 18 1.69 -10.13 -6.55
N PRO A 19 2.88 -9.80 -6.04
CA PRO A 19 3.07 -9.64 -4.60
C PRO A 19 2.37 -8.38 -4.10
N TRP A 20 1.82 -8.45 -2.89
CA TRP A 20 1.13 -7.33 -2.24
C TRP A 20 1.98 -6.74 -1.12
N ALA A 21 1.80 -5.45 -0.86
CA ALA A 21 2.41 -4.73 0.24
C ALA A 21 1.34 -4.05 1.10
N VAL A 22 1.69 -3.79 2.36
CA VAL A 22 0.88 -2.98 3.27
C VAL A 22 1.67 -1.76 3.71
N THR A 23 1.16 -0.58 3.40
CA THR A 23 1.66 0.70 3.92
C THR A 23 0.87 1.06 5.18
N PHE A 24 1.55 1.16 6.31
CA PHE A 24 0.95 1.65 7.55
C PHE A 24 1.32 3.11 7.76
N GLU A 25 0.32 3.93 8.10
CA GLU A 25 0.50 5.35 8.38
C GLU A 25 -0.28 5.79 9.63
N ALA A 26 0.20 6.85 10.27
CA ALA A 26 -0.42 7.43 11.45
C ALA A 26 -1.81 7.99 11.13
N SER A 27 -2.83 7.56 11.87
CA SER A 27 -4.13 8.22 11.83
C SER A 27 -4.10 9.52 12.65
N ALA A 28 -5.09 10.38 12.42
CA ALA A 28 -5.27 11.63 13.13
C ALA A 28 -5.10 11.48 14.66
N GLY A 29 -4.08 12.16 15.21
CA GLY A 29 -3.74 12.15 16.63
C GLY A 29 -2.42 11.46 16.97
N GLU A 30 -1.86 10.70 16.03
CA GLU A 30 -0.55 10.06 16.16
C GLU A 30 0.52 10.79 15.30
N ASP A 31 1.79 10.71 15.70
CA ASP A 31 2.92 11.37 15.01
C ASP A 31 4.06 10.37 14.80
N TRP A 32 3.96 9.59 13.72
CA TRP A 32 5.01 8.66 13.32
C TRP A 32 5.03 8.49 11.79
N ALA A 33 6.22 8.21 11.24
CA ALA A 33 6.43 8.14 9.80
C ALA A 33 5.87 6.83 9.20
N PRO A 34 5.26 6.87 8.01
CA PRO A 34 4.71 5.68 7.38
C PRO A 34 5.80 4.67 7.05
N PHE A 35 5.45 3.39 7.05
CA PHE A 35 6.34 2.30 6.68
C PHE A 35 5.62 1.19 5.91
N VAL A 36 6.38 0.47 5.08
CA VAL A 36 5.85 -0.57 4.19
C VAL A 36 6.29 -1.95 4.68
N CYS A 37 5.37 -2.92 4.63
CA CYS A 37 5.60 -4.34 4.92
C CYS A 37 5.25 -5.21 3.70
N GLY A 38 5.98 -6.31 3.49
CA GLY A 38 5.74 -7.25 2.39
C GLY A 38 7.05 -7.88 1.86
N PRO A 39 6.98 -8.67 0.77
CA PRO A 39 5.78 -9.00 -0.01
C PRO A 39 4.90 -10.08 0.66
N TYR A 40 3.60 -10.06 0.34
CA TYR A 40 2.57 -11.01 0.78
C TYR A 40 1.71 -11.52 -0.38
N GLU A 41 0.92 -12.58 -0.16
CA GLU A 41 -0.29 -12.81 -0.95
C GLU A 41 -1.39 -11.80 -0.55
N ARG A 42 -2.37 -11.54 -1.45
CA ARG A 42 -3.44 -10.56 -1.20
C ARG A 42 -4.17 -10.80 0.12
N ASP A 43 -4.62 -12.03 0.34
CA ASP A 43 -5.41 -12.38 1.53
C ASP A 43 -4.58 -12.29 2.82
N GLU A 44 -3.28 -12.56 2.75
CA GLU A 44 -2.36 -12.39 3.88
C GLU A 44 -2.17 -10.91 4.23
N ALA A 45 -2.02 -10.06 3.21
CA ALA A 45 -1.89 -8.62 3.38
C ALA A 45 -3.14 -7.99 4.01
N VAL A 46 -4.32 -8.35 3.49
CA VAL A 46 -5.62 -7.88 4.03
C VAL A 46 -5.80 -8.33 5.47
N ARG A 47 -5.57 -9.61 5.77
CA ARG A 47 -5.68 -10.14 7.14
C ARG A 47 -4.77 -9.42 8.11
N LEU A 48 -3.50 -9.17 7.74
CA LEU A 48 -2.55 -8.46 8.59
C LEU A 48 -3.01 -7.02 8.87
N ALA A 49 -3.49 -6.31 7.84
CA ALA A 49 -3.99 -4.95 7.98
C ALA A 49 -5.20 -4.89 8.93
N GLU A 50 -6.14 -5.82 8.81
CA GLU A 50 -7.31 -5.93 9.70
C GLU A 50 -6.92 -6.24 11.15
N GLU A 51 -5.97 -7.16 11.38
CA GLU A 51 -5.46 -7.51 12.71
C GLU A 51 -4.78 -6.31 13.38
N VAL A 52 -3.99 -5.54 12.64
CA VAL A 52 -3.33 -4.32 13.14
C VAL A 52 -4.36 -3.25 13.48
N LEU A 53 -5.38 -3.04 12.64
CA LEU A 53 -6.45 -2.09 12.90
C LEU A 53 -7.27 -2.50 14.15
N ALA A 54 -7.57 -3.79 14.31
CA ALA A 54 -8.26 -4.33 15.49
C ALA A 54 -7.47 -4.11 16.80
N GLY A 55 -6.15 -3.93 16.71
CA GLY A 55 -5.28 -3.55 17.83
C GLY A 55 -5.49 -2.13 18.36
N GLY A 56 -6.28 -1.29 17.68
CA GLY A 56 -6.76 0.00 18.19
C GLY A 56 -5.71 1.12 18.27
N ARG A 57 -4.69 1.10 17.40
CA ARG A 57 -3.50 1.97 17.48
C ARG A 57 -3.56 3.29 16.70
N GLY A 58 -4.75 3.75 16.29
CA GLY A 58 -4.85 4.98 15.48
C GLY A 58 -4.00 4.86 14.21
N VAL A 59 -4.23 3.79 13.46
CA VAL A 59 -3.45 3.43 12.27
C VAL A 59 -4.36 3.34 11.05
N THR A 60 -3.87 3.82 9.92
CA THR A 60 -4.44 3.54 8.61
C THR A 60 -3.52 2.57 7.90
N ALA A 61 -4.10 1.58 7.24
CA ALA A 61 -3.38 0.58 6.47
C ALA A 61 -3.85 0.62 5.01
N VAL A 62 -2.92 0.77 4.07
CA VAL A 62 -3.17 0.70 2.63
C VAL A 62 -2.59 -0.59 2.10
N VAL A 63 -3.42 -1.42 1.48
CA VAL A 63 -3.08 -2.74 0.95
C VAL A 63 -3.15 -2.69 -0.56
N GLU A 64 -2.01 -2.85 -1.23
CA GLU A 64 -1.89 -2.64 -2.67
C GLU A 64 -0.94 -3.65 -3.34
N PRO A 65 -1.17 -4.01 -4.63
CA PRO A 65 -0.26 -4.86 -5.38
C PRO A 65 1.00 -4.08 -5.79
N LEU A 66 2.15 -4.75 -5.83
CA LEU A 66 3.38 -4.20 -6.36
C LEU A 66 3.40 -4.34 -7.88
N LEU A 67 3.12 -3.25 -8.59
CA LEU A 67 3.18 -3.18 -10.05
C LEU A 67 4.64 -3.08 -10.52
N PRO A 68 5.15 -4.06 -11.30
CA PRO A 68 6.54 -4.06 -11.70
C PRO A 68 6.79 -3.09 -12.87
N LEU A 69 7.53 -2.01 -12.61
CA LEU A 69 8.14 -1.21 -13.67
C LEU A 69 9.31 -1.98 -14.30
N ARG A 70 9.33 -2.09 -15.63
CA ARG A 70 10.29 -2.91 -16.37
C ARG A 70 11.41 -2.08 -16.99
N GLU A 71 11.17 -0.81 -17.26
CA GLU A 71 12.15 0.09 -17.88
C GLU A 71 12.55 1.21 -16.92
N ALA A 72 13.83 1.57 -16.94
CA ALA A 72 14.33 2.69 -16.12
C ALA A 72 13.68 4.02 -16.52
N ALA A 73 13.24 4.16 -17.77
CA ALA A 73 12.53 5.35 -18.24
C ALA A 73 11.20 5.56 -17.50
N ASP A 74 10.45 4.50 -17.22
CA ASP A 74 9.17 4.57 -16.48
C ASP A 74 9.40 5.09 -15.05
N VAL A 75 10.46 4.60 -14.40
CA VAL A 75 10.84 5.03 -13.06
C VAL A 75 11.25 6.51 -13.05
N LEU A 76 12.04 6.94 -14.04
CA LEU A 76 12.49 8.33 -14.13
C LEU A 76 11.34 9.28 -14.41
N ALA A 77 10.40 8.91 -15.29
CA ALA A 77 9.20 9.71 -15.55
C ALA A 77 8.35 9.89 -14.28
N THR A 78 8.16 8.83 -13.50
CA THR A 78 7.45 8.90 -12.21
C THR A 78 8.15 9.86 -11.23
N ILE A 79 9.48 9.84 -11.18
CA ILE A 79 10.25 10.77 -10.32
C ILE A 79 10.08 12.22 -10.77
N GLU A 80 10.00 12.47 -12.07
CA GLU A 80 9.80 13.82 -12.60
C GLU A 80 8.39 14.34 -12.27
N GLU A 81 7.35 13.52 -12.47
CA GLU A 81 5.96 13.85 -12.12
C GLU A 81 5.84 14.23 -10.64
N LEU A 82 6.35 13.39 -9.72
CA LEU A 82 6.30 13.64 -8.28
C LEU A 82 7.05 14.92 -7.84
N ARG A 83 8.03 15.38 -8.62
CA ARG A 83 8.73 16.65 -8.36
C ARG A 83 7.95 17.86 -8.82
N GLU A 84 7.08 17.72 -9.82
CA GLU A 84 6.23 18.80 -10.30
C GLU A 84 5.01 19.01 -9.40
N GLU A 85 4.59 17.96 -8.68
CA GLU A 85 3.47 17.97 -7.74
C GLU A 85 3.81 18.51 -6.33
N GLY A 86 5.09 18.50 -5.94
CA GLY A 86 5.58 18.91 -4.61
C GLY A 86 6.05 20.36 -4.51
#